data_AF-A0A6B0YVY8-F1
#
_entry.id   AF-A0A6B0YVY8-F1
#
_cell.length_a   1.000
_cell.length_b   1.000
_cell.length_c   1.000
_cell.angle_alpha   90.00
_cell.angle_beta   90.00
_cell.angle_gamma   90.00
#
_symmetry.space_group_name_H-M   'P 1'
#
loop_
_entity.id
_entity.type
_entity.pdbx_description
1 polymer ?
#
loop_
_entity_poly.entity_id
_entity_poly.type
_entity_poly.pdbx_seq_one_letter_code
_entity_poly.pdbx_strand_id
1 'polypeptide(L)'
;MHTSQQLRSSHFEYRRPGAGGRVAFSAFCADYHDQDRVGVVSPRLEDGVLHTAYALLAITTSFYDVQRASGSDFFIYPQHLAIIGQDSSGNSGKRTETGIATGAGSLDLSLDEAGIGGAWAWLDVWPASNWHTAPQTPTAMLKKVFDLHINRLFWPQDFLPERRKEGDTENEDSPLPDYARRILSTRLKSVYYYNTSAPTVEISAAQPAVDIVQYSLERLPEAVRQTLEKEAQPAHPLGYESYRQVSGEDFLGDMETCFIA
;
A
#
# COMPACT_ATOMS: atom_id res chain seq x y z
N MET A 1 12.27 13.21 9.05
CA MET A 1 12.34 12.02 9.93
C MET A 1 13.43 11.10 9.36
N HIS A 2 14.33 10.56 10.19
CA HIS A 2 15.38 9.64 9.72
C HIS A 2 15.12 8.23 10.26
N THR A 3 14.24 7.47 9.59
CA THR A 3 13.91 6.08 9.95
C THR A 3 15.15 5.21 10.07
N SER A 4 16.18 5.48 9.26
CA SER A 4 17.48 4.82 9.33
C SER A 4 18.19 4.98 10.68
N GLN A 5 17.93 6.06 11.43
CA GLN A 5 18.52 6.26 12.76
C GLN A 5 17.67 5.65 13.88
N GLN A 6 16.36 5.59 13.69
CA GLN A 6 15.40 5.20 14.73
C GLN A 6 15.04 3.72 14.71
N LEU A 7 15.06 3.07 13.53
CA LEU A 7 14.64 1.69 13.38
C LEU A 7 15.76 0.74 12.93
N ARG A 8 15.61 -0.52 13.33
CA ARG A 8 16.44 -1.67 12.96
C ARG A 8 15.54 -2.84 12.62
N SER A 9 16.01 -3.77 11.81
CA SER A 9 15.27 -4.99 11.49
C SER A 9 14.88 -5.81 12.73
N SER A 10 15.67 -5.72 13.81
CA SER A 10 15.37 -6.32 15.11
C SER A 10 14.13 -5.75 15.81
N HIS A 11 13.56 -4.63 15.32
CA HIS A 11 12.29 -4.10 15.83
C HIS A 11 11.06 -4.80 15.21
N PHE A 12 11.26 -5.76 14.31
CA PHE A 12 10.19 -6.48 13.63
C PHE A 12 10.35 -7.99 13.80
N GLU A 13 9.24 -8.67 14.05
CA GLU A 13 9.15 -10.12 14.10
C GLU A 13 8.16 -10.61 13.05
N TYR A 14 8.49 -11.70 12.37
CA TYR A 14 7.66 -12.29 11.33
C TYR A 14 7.16 -13.66 11.77
N ARG A 15 5.92 -13.98 11.43
CA ARG A 15 5.33 -15.31 11.67
C ARG A 15 4.56 -15.76 10.44
N ARG A 16 4.46 -17.09 10.26
CA ARG A 16 3.51 -17.71 9.35
C ARG A 16 2.52 -18.52 10.19
N PRO A 17 1.20 -18.24 10.11
CA PRO A 17 0.21 -19.04 10.80
C PRO A 17 0.39 -20.54 10.50
N GLY A 18 0.38 -21.37 11.53
CA GLY A 18 0.61 -22.82 11.42
C GLY A 18 2.08 -23.27 11.37
N ALA A 19 3.06 -22.38 11.17
CA ALA A 19 4.49 -22.76 11.13
C ALA A 19 5.13 -22.93 12.52
N GLY A 20 4.40 -22.69 13.61
CA GLY A 20 4.82 -22.99 14.99
C GLY A 20 5.87 -22.04 15.58
N GLY A 21 6.22 -20.92 14.94
CA GLY A 21 7.21 -19.99 15.49
C GLY A 21 7.54 -18.79 14.61
N ARG A 22 8.56 -18.03 15.05
CA ARG A 22 9.13 -16.90 14.31
C ARG A 22 9.82 -17.39 13.03
N VAL A 23 9.70 -16.61 11.96
CA VAL A 23 10.38 -16.83 10.68
C VAL A 23 11.29 -15.65 10.34
N ALA A 24 12.22 -15.85 9.41
CA ALA A 24 13.11 -14.79 8.94
C ALA A 24 12.36 -13.79 8.04
N PHE A 25 12.93 -12.59 7.84
CA PHE A 25 12.39 -11.60 6.90
C PHE A 25 12.19 -12.17 5.49
N SER A 26 13.05 -13.06 5.02
CA SER A 26 12.91 -13.71 3.71
C SER A 26 11.65 -14.57 3.57
N ALA A 27 11.05 -15.03 4.69
CA ALA A 27 9.76 -15.71 4.67
C ALA A 27 8.58 -14.73 4.52
N PHE A 28 8.78 -13.45 4.83
CA PHE A 28 7.86 -12.37 4.53
C PHE A 28 8.14 -11.83 3.11
N CYS A 29 9.34 -11.32 2.86
CA CYS A 29 9.77 -10.68 1.62
C CYS A 29 10.93 -11.46 0.97
N ALA A 30 10.59 -12.55 0.28
CA ALA A 30 11.57 -13.40 -0.42
C ALA A 30 12.29 -12.64 -1.54
N ASP A 31 13.59 -12.89 -1.69
CA ASP A 31 14.46 -12.32 -2.73
C ASP A 31 14.39 -10.79 -2.83
N TYR A 32 14.27 -10.13 -1.67
CA TYR A 32 14.26 -8.67 -1.58
C TYR A 32 15.56 -8.07 -2.12
N HIS A 33 15.42 -7.03 -2.94
CA HIS A 33 16.52 -6.23 -3.47
C HIS A 33 16.24 -4.75 -3.24
N ASP A 34 17.29 -3.95 -3.07
CA ASP A 34 17.18 -2.49 -2.87
C ASP A 34 16.59 -1.69 -4.06
N GLN A 35 16.43 -2.34 -5.23
CA GLN A 35 15.78 -1.78 -6.41
C GLN A 35 14.31 -2.19 -6.52
N ASP A 36 13.79 -2.96 -5.56
CA ASP A 36 12.39 -3.37 -5.56
C ASP A 36 11.49 -2.17 -5.35
N ARG A 37 10.47 -2.07 -6.21
CA ARG A 37 9.45 -1.00 -6.18
C ARG A 37 8.24 -1.55 -5.47
N VAL A 38 8.05 -1.10 -4.23
CA VAL A 38 6.96 -1.51 -3.36
C VAL A 38 5.79 -0.56 -3.54
N GLY A 39 4.67 -1.06 -4.03
CA GLY A 39 3.45 -0.29 -4.23
C GLY A 39 2.39 -0.65 -3.20
N VAL A 40 1.76 0.36 -2.61
CA VAL A 40 0.56 0.20 -1.79
C VAL A 40 -0.63 0.80 -2.51
N VAL A 41 -1.63 -0.03 -2.80
CA VAL A 41 -2.91 0.41 -3.35
C VAL A 41 -3.85 0.73 -2.19
N SER A 42 -4.35 1.96 -2.17
CA SER A 42 -5.12 2.54 -1.07
C SER A 42 -6.39 3.20 -1.63
N PRO A 43 -7.49 2.44 -1.79
CA PRO A 43 -8.75 2.96 -2.31
C PRO A 43 -9.25 4.16 -1.51
N ARG A 44 -9.10 4.14 -0.19
CA ARG A 44 -9.18 5.33 0.66
C ARG A 44 -7.78 5.73 1.11
N LEU A 45 -7.55 7.02 1.34
CA LEU A 45 -6.25 7.56 1.75
C LEU A 45 -5.63 6.81 2.94
N GLU A 46 -6.42 6.53 3.95
CA GLU A 46 -5.98 5.99 5.23
C GLU A 46 -5.79 4.47 5.24
N ASP A 47 -6.43 3.71 4.34
CA ASP A 47 -6.39 2.23 4.36
C ASP A 47 -4.96 1.71 4.30
N GLY A 48 -4.14 2.25 3.39
CA GLY A 48 -2.75 1.86 3.26
C GLY A 48 -1.91 2.24 4.48
N VAL A 49 -2.17 3.40 5.09
CA VAL A 49 -1.49 3.83 6.32
C VAL A 49 -1.86 2.91 7.49
N LEU A 50 -3.12 2.51 7.59
CA LEU A 50 -3.63 1.67 8.69
C LEU A 50 -3.16 0.22 8.60
N HIS A 51 -2.95 -0.30 7.40
CA HIS A 51 -2.77 -1.74 7.19
C HIS A 51 -1.40 -2.15 6.63
N THR A 52 -0.55 -1.20 6.23
CA THR A 52 0.76 -1.52 5.61
C THR A 52 1.95 -0.84 6.26
N ALA A 53 1.73 -0.09 7.34
CA ALA A 53 2.76 0.73 7.95
C ALA A 53 3.92 -0.10 8.53
N TYR A 54 3.65 -1.17 9.27
CA TYR A 54 4.73 -2.01 9.80
C TYR A 54 5.44 -2.79 8.71
N ALA A 55 4.72 -3.26 7.67
CA ALA A 55 5.35 -3.86 6.50
C ALA A 55 6.30 -2.90 5.78
N LEU A 56 5.87 -1.66 5.52
CA LEU A 56 6.72 -0.65 4.88
C LEU A 56 7.95 -0.34 5.74
N LEU A 57 7.79 -0.11 7.04
CA LEU A 57 8.92 0.16 7.93
C LEU A 57 9.86 -1.06 8.06
N ALA A 58 9.35 -2.28 8.06
CA ALA A 58 10.15 -3.50 8.06
C ALA A 58 11.01 -3.60 6.78
N ILE A 59 10.42 -3.32 5.61
CA ILE A 59 11.15 -3.28 4.34
C ILE A 59 12.18 -2.15 4.35
N THR A 60 11.82 -0.96 4.83
CA THR A 60 12.74 0.17 5.01
C THR A 60 13.96 -0.22 5.85
N THR A 61 13.75 -0.91 6.98
CA THR A 61 14.89 -1.32 7.81
C THR A 61 15.80 -2.32 7.11
N SER A 62 15.22 -3.24 6.34
CA SER A 62 15.98 -4.21 5.53
C SER A 62 16.80 -3.52 4.44
N PHE A 63 16.23 -2.50 3.78
CA PHE A 63 16.95 -1.63 2.85
C PHE A 63 18.14 -0.95 3.54
N TYR A 64 17.91 -0.27 4.65
CA TYR A 64 18.96 0.48 5.34
C TYR A 64 20.00 -0.41 6.03
N ASP A 65 19.67 -1.65 6.38
CA ASP A 65 20.65 -2.60 6.92
C ASP A 65 21.72 -2.97 5.88
N VAL A 66 21.33 -3.13 4.60
CA VAL A 66 22.29 -3.31 3.49
C VAL A 66 23.19 -2.09 3.34
N GLN A 67 22.63 -0.88 3.44
CA GLN A 67 23.40 0.35 3.32
C GLN A 67 24.35 0.55 4.51
N ARG A 68 23.88 0.30 5.74
CA ARG A 68 24.70 0.33 6.96
C ARG A 68 25.88 -0.64 6.91
N ALA A 69 25.69 -1.81 6.31
CA ALA A 69 26.77 -2.77 6.12
C ALA A 69 27.82 -2.29 5.10
N SER A 70 27.43 -1.41 4.18
CA SER A 70 28.28 -0.90 3.09
C SER A 70 28.98 0.42 3.43
N GLY A 71 28.52 1.16 4.45
CA GLY A 71 29.13 2.42 4.91
C GLY A 71 28.26 3.19 5.91
N SER A 72 28.82 4.26 6.48
CA SER A 72 28.14 5.09 7.50
C SER A 72 27.23 6.17 6.92
N ASP A 73 27.50 6.64 5.70
CA ASP A 73 26.75 7.73 5.06
C ASP A 73 26.10 7.24 3.76
N PHE A 74 24.76 7.33 3.70
CA PHE A 74 23.98 7.04 2.51
C PHE A 74 22.81 8.01 2.40
N PHE A 75 22.51 8.46 1.17
CA PHE A 75 21.45 9.43 0.85
C PHE A 75 20.41 8.85 -0.12
N ILE A 76 20.28 7.53 -0.12
CA ILE A 76 19.32 6.80 -0.94
C ILE A 76 18.18 6.29 -0.07
N TYR A 77 17.01 6.15 -0.69
CA TYR A 77 15.76 5.81 -0.02
C TYR A 77 15.12 4.59 -0.69
N PRO A 78 14.38 3.75 0.05
CA PRO A 78 13.63 2.66 -0.54
C PRO A 78 12.59 3.21 -1.54
N GLN A 79 12.30 2.43 -2.58
CA GLN A 79 11.31 2.80 -3.60
C GLN A 79 9.91 2.38 -3.15
N HIS A 80 9.35 3.10 -2.18
CA HIS A 80 7.96 2.93 -1.75
C HIS A 80 7.04 3.93 -2.46
N LEU A 81 5.92 3.44 -2.98
CA LEU A 81 4.94 4.21 -3.74
C LEU A 81 3.53 3.98 -3.19
N ALA A 82 2.75 5.05 -3.06
CA ALA A 82 1.34 4.98 -2.72
C ALA A 82 0.47 5.29 -3.95
N ILE A 83 -0.55 4.47 -4.18
CA ILE A 83 -1.57 4.68 -5.22
C ILE A 83 -2.89 4.90 -4.49
N ILE A 84 -3.37 6.14 -4.49
CA ILE A 84 -4.47 6.62 -3.67
C ILE A 84 -5.71 6.87 -4.53
N GLY A 85 -6.87 6.45 -4.03
CA GLY A 85 -8.13 6.61 -4.73
C GLY A 85 -8.59 8.05 -4.88
N GLN A 86 -9.07 8.38 -6.06
CA GLN A 86 -9.83 9.58 -6.36
C GLN A 86 -11.30 9.22 -6.43
N ASP A 87 -12.10 9.94 -5.66
CA ASP A 87 -13.54 9.87 -5.77
C ASP A 87 -13.96 10.63 -7.03
N SER A 88 -14.61 9.90 -7.94
CA SER A 88 -15.09 10.43 -9.21
C SER A 88 -16.59 10.78 -9.14
N SER A 89 -17.22 10.68 -7.97
CA SER A 89 -18.64 11.03 -7.76
C SER A 89 -18.88 12.54 -7.86
N GLY A 90 -18.86 13.05 -9.09
CA GLY A 90 -19.24 14.41 -9.43
C GLY A 90 -20.72 14.66 -9.18
N ASN A 91 -21.09 14.99 -7.94
CA ASN A 91 -22.42 15.50 -7.60
C ASN A 91 -22.42 16.99 -7.23
N SER A 92 -21.30 17.70 -7.38
CA SER A 92 -21.25 19.15 -7.24
C SER A 92 -21.36 19.80 -8.62
N GLY A 93 -22.49 20.46 -8.90
CA GLY A 93 -22.73 21.26 -10.11
C GLY A 93 -21.83 22.49 -10.29
N LYS A 94 -20.60 22.46 -9.74
CA LYS A 94 -19.54 23.46 -9.90
C LYS A 94 -18.18 22.74 -9.91
N ARG A 95 -17.54 22.71 -11.09
CA ARG A 95 -16.15 22.34 -11.40
C ARG A 95 -15.63 20.99 -10.86
N THR A 96 -15.44 20.03 -11.79
CA THR A 96 -14.22 19.24 -12.10
C THR A 96 -13.08 19.05 -11.07
N GLU A 97 -13.33 19.07 -9.76
CA GLU A 97 -12.30 18.75 -8.75
C GLU A 97 -12.55 17.33 -8.25
N THR A 98 -11.77 16.37 -8.77
CA THR A 98 -11.73 14.99 -8.28
C THR A 98 -10.99 14.97 -6.94
N GLY A 99 -11.72 14.92 -5.84
CA GLY A 99 -11.14 14.82 -4.51
C GLY A 99 -10.55 13.44 -4.22
N ILE A 100 -9.77 13.37 -3.16
CA ILE A 100 -9.19 12.13 -2.64
C ILE A 100 -10.26 11.38 -1.86
N ALA A 101 -10.43 10.09 -2.17
CA ALA A 101 -11.35 9.22 -1.46
C ALA A 101 -10.83 8.95 -0.04
N THR A 102 -11.69 9.16 0.96
CA THR A 102 -11.41 8.87 2.36
C THR A 102 -12.66 8.30 3.04
N GLY A 103 -12.53 7.76 4.25
CA GLY A 103 -13.66 7.37 5.09
C GLY A 103 -14.55 8.56 5.50
N ALA A 104 -14.01 9.78 5.48
CA ALA A 104 -14.78 11.02 5.68
C ALA A 104 -15.49 11.51 4.40
N GLY A 105 -15.40 10.77 3.29
CA GLY A 105 -15.86 11.17 1.97
C GLY A 105 -14.74 11.73 1.09
N SER A 106 -15.11 12.38 -0.01
CA SER A 106 -14.15 13.02 -0.91
C SER A 106 -13.60 14.30 -0.31
N LEU A 107 -12.28 14.40 -0.18
CA LEU A 107 -11.58 15.58 0.32
C LEU A 107 -10.71 16.21 -0.76
N ASP A 108 -10.80 17.53 -0.93
CA ASP A 108 -9.88 18.28 -1.77
C ASP A 108 -8.52 18.42 -1.07
N LEU A 109 -7.56 17.59 -1.48
CA LEU A 109 -6.22 17.51 -0.88
C LEU A 109 -5.16 17.67 -1.96
N SER A 110 -4.13 18.46 -1.65
CA SER A 110 -2.93 18.57 -2.47
C SER A 110 -2.06 17.30 -2.39
N LEU A 111 -1.36 16.99 -3.49
CA LEU A 111 -0.31 15.97 -3.56
C LEU A 111 1.02 16.50 -3.00
N ASP A 112 1.00 16.99 -1.77
CA ASP A 112 2.16 17.48 -1.03
C ASP A 112 2.11 17.01 0.43
N GLU A 113 3.13 17.37 1.24
CA GLU A 113 3.17 17.01 2.66
C GLU A 113 1.97 17.53 3.46
N ALA A 114 1.37 18.66 3.05
CA ALA A 114 0.25 19.27 3.76
C ALA A 114 -1.08 18.56 3.48
N GLY A 115 -1.22 17.93 2.31
CA GLY A 115 -2.37 17.11 1.94
C GLY A 115 -2.13 15.62 2.22
N ILE A 116 -1.87 14.86 1.16
CA ILE A 116 -1.68 13.39 1.23
C ILE A 116 -0.43 13.00 2.04
N GLY A 117 0.64 13.78 1.89
CA GLY A 117 1.98 13.36 2.20
C GLY A 117 2.32 13.21 3.67
N GLY A 118 1.61 13.92 4.54
CA GLY A 118 1.95 14.00 5.96
C GLY A 118 2.03 12.63 6.63
N ALA A 119 1.03 11.78 6.44
CA ALA A 119 1.02 10.43 7.01
C ALA A 119 2.02 9.49 6.29
N TRP A 120 2.00 9.50 4.96
CA TRP A 120 2.79 8.60 4.11
C TRP A 120 4.31 8.83 4.20
N ALA A 121 4.75 10.08 4.35
CA ALA A 121 6.17 10.41 4.51
C ALA A 121 6.79 9.78 5.77
N TRP A 122 6.00 9.53 6.81
CA TRP A 122 6.46 8.84 8.03
C TRP A 122 6.68 7.33 7.85
N LEU A 123 6.24 6.79 6.72
CA LEU A 123 6.41 5.38 6.35
C LEU A 123 7.48 5.21 5.25
N ASP A 124 8.35 6.22 5.08
CA ASP A 124 9.32 6.35 3.99
C ASP A 124 8.69 6.30 2.58
N VAL A 125 7.42 6.68 2.45
CA VAL A 125 6.81 6.97 1.15
C VAL A 125 7.00 8.45 0.85
N TRP A 126 8.19 8.81 0.40
CA TRP A 126 8.64 10.17 0.12
C TRP A 126 9.73 10.12 -0.97
N PRO A 127 9.87 11.13 -1.86
CA PRO A 127 9.18 12.43 -1.88
C PRO A 127 7.78 12.39 -2.48
N ALA A 128 7.16 13.58 -2.62
CA ALA A 128 5.82 13.73 -3.18
C ALA A 128 5.61 13.04 -4.54
N SER A 129 6.68 12.85 -5.31
CA SER A 129 6.67 12.06 -6.55
C SER A 129 6.31 10.59 -6.38
N ASN A 130 6.26 10.08 -5.14
CA ASN A 130 5.91 8.71 -4.80
C ASN A 130 4.44 8.56 -4.39
N TRP A 131 3.68 9.65 -4.37
CA TRP A 131 2.23 9.63 -4.18
C TRP A 131 1.56 9.80 -5.53
N HIS A 132 0.77 8.80 -5.89
CA HIS A 132 0.06 8.77 -7.16
C HIS A 132 -1.43 8.63 -6.88
N THR A 133 -2.23 9.26 -7.72
CA THR A 133 -3.67 9.11 -7.67
C THR A 133 -4.19 8.35 -8.88
N ALA A 134 -5.31 7.66 -8.69
CA ALA A 134 -6.09 7.05 -9.75
C ALA A 134 -7.57 7.05 -9.34
N PRO A 135 -8.51 7.00 -10.30
CA PRO A 135 -9.89 6.64 -10.02
C PRO A 135 -9.96 5.45 -9.05
N GLN A 136 -10.90 5.49 -8.10
CA GLN A 136 -11.08 4.47 -7.07
C GLN A 136 -11.71 3.18 -7.63
N THR A 137 -11.12 2.63 -8.69
CA THR A 137 -11.55 1.40 -9.34
C THR A 137 -10.37 0.44 -9.46
N PRO A 138 -10.60 -0.89 -9.35
CA PRO A 138 -9.54 -1.88 -9.47
C PRO A 138 -8.75 -1.75 -10.78
N THR A 139 -9.42 -1.51 -11.91
CA THR A 139 -8.78 -1.36 -13.21
C THR A 139 -7.82 -0.16 -13.25
N ALA A 140 -8.27 1.03 -12.82
CA ALA A 140 -7.45 2.23 -12.86
C ALA A 140 -6.25 2.14 -11.91
N MET A 141 -6.44 1.56 -10.73
CA MET A 141 -5.35 1.36 -9.77
C MET A 141 -4.35 0.29 -10.24
N LEU A 142 -4.82 -0.81 -10.84
CA LEU A 142 -3.94 -1.82 -11.45
C LEU A 142 -3.16 -1.25 -12.64
N LYS A 143 -3.77 -0.34 -13.41
CA LYS A 143 -3.06 0.41 -14.44
C LYS A 143 -1.90 1.23 -13.87
N LYS A 144 -2.07 1.87 -12.70
CA LYS A 144 -0.96 2.55 -12.02
C LYS A 144 0.11 1.58 -11.53
N VAL A 145 -0.26 0.41 -11.01
CA VAL A 145 0.70 -0.65 -10.64
C VAL A 145 1.60 -1.00 -11.84
N PHE A 146 1.00 -1.16 -13.02
CA PHE A 146 1.72 -1.42 -14.26
C PHE A 146 2.61 -0.25 -14.69
N ASP A 147 2.04 0.96 -14.79
CA ASP A 147 2.72 2.18 -15.24
C ASP A 147 3.91 2.54 -14.35
N LEU A 148 3.80 2.30 -13.04
CA LEU A 148 4.84 2.57 -12.04
C LEU A 148 5.82 1.42 -11.87
N HIS A 149 5.68 0.34 -12.64
CA HIS A 149 6.53 -0.84 -12.61
C HIS A 149 6.70 -1.44 -11.21
N ILE A 150 5.61 -1.46 -10.43
CA ILE A 150 5.58 -2.08 -9.11
C ILE A 150 5.88 -3.57 -9.24
N ASN A 151 6.78 -4.08 -8.40
CA ASN A 151 7.15 -5.50 -8.38
C ASN A 151 6.86 -6.19 -7.04
N ARG A 152 6.50 -5.42 -6.00
CA ARG A 152 5.95 -5.93 -4.75
C ARG A 152 4.72 -5.12 -4.39
N LEU A 153 3.58 -5.78 -4.23
CA LEU A 153 2.29 -5.10 -4.19
C LEU A 153 1.55 -5.40 -2.88
N PHE A 154 1.08 -4.36 -2.22
CA PHE A 154 0.04 -4.45 -1.19
C PHE A 154 -1.28 -4.02 -1.79
N TRP A 155 -2.29 -4.88 -1.70
CA TRP A 155 -3.60 -4.69 -2.30
C TRP A 155 -4.71 -4.98 -1.26
N PRO A 156 -5.81 -4.21 -1.17
CA PRO A 156 -6.89 -4.53 -0.24
C PRO A 156 -7.64 -5.78 -0.69
N GLN A 157 -7.79 -6.78 0.20
CA GLN A 157 -8.42 -8.08 -0.12
C GLN A 157 -9.79 -7.93 -0.80
N ASP A 158 -10.61 -6.98 -0.34
CA ASP A 158 -12.00 -6.82 -0.80
C ASP A 158 -12.12 -5.88 -2.01
N PHE A 159 -11.02 -5.32 -2.51
CA PHE A 159 -11.02 -4.40 -3.64
C PHE A 159 -10.77 -5.14 -4.96
N LEU A 160 -11.71 -6.00 -5.33
CA LEU A 160 -11.66 -6.80 -6.55
C LEU A 160 -12.58 -6.21 -7.62
N PRO A 161 -12.26 -6.36 -8.92
CA PRO A 161 -13.13 -5.86 -9.97
C PRO A 161 -14.47 -6.60 -9.98
N GLU A 162 -15.55 -5.88 -10.24
CA GLU A 162 -16.85 -6.51 -10.44
C GLU A 162 -16.80 -7.38 -11.71
N ARG A 163 -17.62 -8.44 -11.74
CA ARG A 163 -17.84 -9.18 -12.98
C ARG A 163 -18.58 -8.27 -13.96
N ARG A 164 -17.99 -8.01 -15.13
CA ARG A 164 -18.65 -7.25 -16.20
C ARG A 164 -20.01 -7.87 -16.51
N LYS A 165 -21.04 -7.04 -16.59
CA LYS A 165 -22.35 -7.45 -17.04
C LYS A 165 -22.44 -7.22 -18.54
N GLU A 166 -23.23 -8.06 -19.20
CA GLU A 166 -23.51 -7.91 -20.63
C GLU A 166 -24.19 -6.55 -20.87
N GLY A 167 -23.54 -5.66 -21.63
CA GLY A 167 -24.04 -4.32 -21.93
C GLY A 167 -23.35 -3.17 -21.20
N ASP A 168 -22.33 -3.42 -20.37
CA ASP A 168 -21.50 -2.33 -19.81
C ASP A 168 -20.82 -1.56 -20.95
N THR A 169 -21.19 -0.30 -21.14
CA THR A 169 -20.57 0.61 -22.11
C THR A 169 -19.18 1.03 -21.65
N GLU A 170 -18.30 1.37 -22.60
CA GLU A 170 -16.96 1.91 -22.35
C GLU A 170 -17.00 3.08 -21.35
N ASN A 171 -16.77 2.78 -20.08
CA ASN A 171 -16.48 3.80 -19.06
C ASN A 171 -14.97 4.11 -19.07
N GLU A 172 -14.59 5.18 -18.39
CA GLU A 172 -13.21 5.71 -18.26
C GLU A 172 -12.18 4.69 -17.74
N ASP A 173 -12.63 3.54 -17.26
CA ASP A 173 -11.83 2.36 -16.89
C ASP A 173 -11.61 1.41 -18.08
N SER A 174 -10.95 1.90 -19.12
CA SER A 174 -10.55 1.04 -20.23
C SER A 174 -9.66 -0.10 -19.70
N PRO A 175 -10.01 -1.36 -19.96
CA PRO A 175 -9.20 -2.49 -19.52
C PRO A 175 -7.76 -2.42 -20.02
N LEU A 176 -6.85 -2.95 -19.22
CA LEU A 176 -5.45 -3.06 -19.59
C LEU A 176 -5.28 -4.04 -20.77
N PRO A 177 -4.40 -3.74 -21.73
CA PRO A 177 -4.12 -4.67 -22.82
C PRO A 177 -3.43 -5.95 -22.33
N ASP A 178 -3.61 -7.06 -23.04
CA ASP A 178 -3.08 -8.39 -22.67
C ASP A 178 -1.57 -8.42 -22.38
N TYR A 179 -0.79 -7.59 -23.10
CA TYR A 179 0.64 -7.52 -22.86
C TYR A 179 0.96 -7.04 -21.45
N ALA A 180 0.11 -6.20 -20.85
CA ALA A 180 0.27 -5.73 -19.48
C ALA A 180 0.13 -6.91 -18.50
N ARG A 181 -0.84 -7.82 -18.74
CA ARG A 181 -0.99 -9.06 -17.94
C ARG A 181 0.29 -9.89 -17.98
N ARG A 182 0.85 -10.09 -19.19
CA ARG A 182 2.11 -10.84 -19.36
C ARG A 182 3.27 -10.16 -18.63
N ILE A 183 3.43 -8.85 -18.77
CA ILE A 183 4.50 -8.11 -18.10
C ILE A 183 4.33 -8.20 -16.58
N LEU A 184 3.13 -7.97 -16.04
CA LEU A 184 2.85 -8.08 -14.61
C LEU A 184 3.13 -9.48 -14.09
N SER A 185 2.74 -10.53 -14.81
CA SER A 185 2.98 -11.93 -14.40
C SER A 185 4.47 -12.26 -14.24
N THR A 186 5.32 -11.61 -15.04
CA THR A 186 6.78 -11.80 -14.97
C THR A 186 7.47 -10.88 -13.96
N ARG A 187 6.87 -9.72 -13.63
CA ARG A 187 7.50 -8.69 -12.81
C ARG A 187 7.05 -8.70 -11.36
N LEU A 188 5.81 -9.09 -11.06
CA LEU A 188 5.32 -9.17 -9.69
C LEU A 188 6.02 -10.32 -8.96
N LYS A 189 6.93 -9.96 -8.04
CA LYS A 189 7.65 -10.88 -7.17
C LYS A 189 6.77 -11.37 -6.02
N SER A 190 5.92 -10.49 -5.49
CA SER A 190 5.06 -10.80 -4.35
C SER A 190 3.84 -9.90 -4.31
N VAL A 191 2.69 -10.47 -3.95
CA VAL A 191 1.45 -9.75 -3.70
C VAL A 191 0.94 -10.09 -2.30
N TYR A 192 0.60 -9.07 -1.53
CA TYR A 192 0.06 -9.17 -0.18
C TYR A 192 -1.33 -8.54 -0.16
N TYR A 193 -2.34 -9.36 0.09
CA TYR A 193 -3.64 -8.84 0.43
C TYR A 193 -3.67 -8.39 1.89
N TYR A 194 -3.95 -7.12 2.14
CA TYR A 194 -4.17 -6.58 3.48
C TYR A 194 -5.66 -6.53 3.81
N ASN A 195 -5.98 -6.30 5.10
CA ASN A 195 -7.33 -6.39 5.65
C ASN A 195 -7.98 -7.76 5.34
N THR A 196 -7.23 -8.84 5.57
CA THR A 196 -7.66 -10.21 5.27
C THR A 196 -8.13 -10.94 6.53
N SER A 197 -9.08 -11.86 6.37
CA SER A 197 -9.50 -12.80 7.42
C SER A 197 -8.72 -14.12 7.42
N ALA A 198 -7.88 -14.35 6.40
CA ALA A 198 -7.11 -15.58 6.23
C ALA A 198 -5.61 -15.27 6.02
N PRO A 199 -4.93 -14.74 7.06
CA PRO A 199 -3.53 -14.36 6.93
C PRO A 199 -2.62 -15.58 6.73
N THR A 200 -1.58 -15.40 5.91
CA THR A 200 -0.49 -16.37 5.71
C THR A 200 0.84 -15.85 6.22
N VAL A 201 0.92 -14.55 6.51
CA VAL A 201 2.07 -13.90 7.13
C VAL A 201 1.61 -12.82 8.10
N GLU A 202 2.33 -12.70 9.20
CA GLU A 202 2.07 -11.73 10.26
C GLU A 202 3.37 -10.98 10.58
N ILE A 203 3.24 -9.71 10.92
CA ILE A 203 4.32 -8.85 11.37
C ILE A 203 3.95 -8.34 12.76
N SER A 204 4.86 -8.46 13.71
CA SER A 204 4.78 -7.78 15.00
C SER A 204 5.90 -6.76 15.10
N ALA A 205 5.62 -5.59 15.68
CA ALA A 205 6.52 -4.47 15.75
C ALA A 205 6.79 -4.06 17.21
N ALA A 206 8.04 -3.70 17.50
CA ALA A 206 8.44 -3.15 18.80
C ALA A 206 8.02 -1.68 18.94
N GLN A 207 8.04 -1.17 20.18
CA GLN A 207 7.56 0.18 20.52
C GLN A 207 8.11 1.30 19.62
N PRO A 208 9.40 1.35 19.24
CA PRO A 208 9.89 2.43 18.37
C PRO A 208 9.19 2.49 17.01
N ALA A 209 8.79 1.34 16.45
CA ALA A 209 8.03 1.30 15.21
C ALA A 209 6.55 1.66 15.47
N VAL A 210 5.99 1.24 16.60
CA VAL A 210 4.64 1.65 17.02
C VAL A 210 4.52 3.17 17.13
N ASP A 211 5.49 3.83 17.78
CA ASP A 211 5.52 5.29 17.95
C ASP A 211 5.53 6.01 16.59
N ILE A 212 6.34 5.52 15.65
CA ILE A 212 6.39 6.06 14.28
C ILE A 212 5.03 5.95 13.58
N VAL A 213 4.38 4.79 13.68
CA VAL A 213 3.05 4.58 13.08
C VAL A 213 2.01 5.48 13.73
N GLN A 214 2.04 5.65 15.06
CA GLN A 214 1.17 6.60 15.75
C GLN A 214 1.38 8.04 15.23
N TYR A 215 2.62 8.49 15.09
CA TYR A 215 2.93 9.80 14.50
C TYR A 215 2.49 9.94 13.04
N SER A 216 2.50 8.85 12.27
CA SER A 216 1.96 8.81 10.90
C SER A 216 0.44 9.00 10.92
N LEU A 217 -0.27 8.27 11.79
CA LEU A 217 -1.72 8.36 11.92
C LEU A 217 -2.19 9.74 12.41
N GLU A 218 -1.47 10.37 13.32
CA GLU A 218 -1.74 11.74 13.79
C GLU A 218 -1.69 12.79 12.66
N ARG A 219 -0.99 12.49 11.57
CA ARG A 219 -0.87 13.36 10.38
C ARG A 219 -1.94 13.12 9.32
N LEU A 220 -2.83 12.14 9.52
CA LEU A 220 -4.01 12.04 8.68
C LEU A 220 -4.87 13.32 8.84
N PRO A 221 -5.60 13.72 7.78
CA PRO A 221 -6.52 14.85 7.85
C PRO A 221 -7.48 14.71 9.04
N GLU A 222 -7.77 15.83 9.72
CA GLU A 222 -8.61 15.85 10.93
C GLU A 222 -9.97 15.14 10.71
N ALA A 223 -10.63 15.39 9.57
CA ALA A 223 -11.90 14.76 9.25
C ALA A 223 -11.79 13.22 9.17
N VAL A 224 -10.68 12.70 8.65
CA VAL A 224 -10.42 11.26 8.56
C VAL A 224 -10.18 10.68 9.96
N ARG A 225 -9.35 11.34 10.78
CA ARG A 225 -9.10 10.91 12.17
C ARG A 225 -10.39 10.83 12.98
N GLN A 226 -11.27 11.82 12.87
CA GLN A 226 -12.58 11.82 13.53
C GLN A 226 -13.49 10.68 13.06
N THR A 227 -13.41 10.28 11.79
CA THR A 227 -14.14 9.11 11.29
C THR A 227 -13.59 7.82 11.90
N LEU A 228 -12.26 7.65 11.92
CA LEU A 228 -11.61 6.48 12.51
C LEU A 228 -11.96 6.30 13.99
N GLU A 229 -12.00 7.40 14.75
CA GLU A 229 -12.42 7.39 16.16
C GLU A 229 -13.89 6.93 16.34
N LYS A 230 -14.78 7.31 15.42
CA LYS A 230 -16.22 6.98 15.48
C LYS A 230 -16.52 5.56 15.02
N GLU A 231 -15.83 5.07 14.00
CA GLU A 231 -16.07 3.75 13.43
C GLU A 231 -15.71 2.62 14.40
N ALA A 232 -15.04 2.92 15.52
CA ALA A 232 -14.61 1.94 16.51
C ALA A 232 -14.00 0.71 15.83
N GLN A 233 -13.24 0.94 14.74
CA GLN A 233 -12.57 -0.12 13.99
C GLN A 233 -11.89 -1.02 15.03
N PRO A 234 -12.14 -2.34 15.01
CA PRO A 234 -11.71 -3.22 16.08
C PRO A 234 -10.23 -2.96 16.26
N ALA A 235 -9.87 -2.40 17.42
CA ALA A 235 -8.58 -1.77 17.67
C ALA A 235 -7.50 -2.57 16.95
N HIS A 236 -7.02 -2.07 15.81
CA HIS A 236 -5.93 -2.74 15.09
C HIS A 236 -4.86 -2.94 16.15
N PRO A 237 -4.51 -4.19 16.49
CA PRO A 237 -3.65 -4.41 17.63
C PRO A 237 -2.35 -3.65 17.35
N LEU A 238 -2.12 -2.59 18.12
CA LEU A 238 -0.97 -1.71 17.90
C LEU A 238 0.29 -2.57 17.90
N GLY A 239 1.13 -2.38 16.89
CA GLY A 239 2.31 -3.20 16.68
C GLY A 239 2.04 -4.55 16.03
N TYR A 240 0.91 -4.75 15.34
CA TYR A 240 0.63 -5.97 14.60
C TYR A 240 -0.09 -5.71 13.27
N GLU A 241 0.38 -6.37 12.22
CA GLU A 241 -0.24 -6.42 10.89
C GLU A 241 -0.25 -7.85 10.37
N SER A 242 -1.21 -8.19 9.51
CA SER A 242 -1.29 -9.51 8.90
C SER A 242 -1.75 -9.43 7.45
N TYR A 243 -1.25 -10.35 6.63
CA TYR A 243 -1.47 -10.37 5.19
C TYR A 243 -1.71 -11.77 4.67
N ARG A 244 -2.47 -11.86 3.59
CA ARG A 244 -2.57 -13.06 2.75
C ARG A 244 -1.63 -12.87 1.57
N GLN A 245 -0.47 -13.51 1.64
CA GLN A 245 0.47 -13.56 0.53
C GLN A 245 -0.06 -14.52 -0.54
N VAL A 246 -0.12 -14.07 -1.79
CA VAL A 246 -0.53 -14.87 -2.96
C VAL A 246 0.53 -14.80 -4.06
N SER A 247 0.46 -15.74 -5.01
CA SER A 247 1.30 -15.65 -6.21
C SER A 247 0.82 -14.51 -7.13
N GLY A 248 1.72 -14.02 -7.99
CA GLY A 248 1.34 -13.05 -9.01
C GLY A 248 0.30 -13.63 -10.00
N GLU A 249 0.34 -14.93 -10.26
CA GLU A 249 -0.62 -15.62 -11.11
C GLU A 249 -2.03 -15.63 -10.49
N ASP A 250 -2.15 -16.00 -9.21
CA ASP A 250 -3.43 -16.00 -8.50
C ASP A 250 -4.02 -14.59 -8.44
N PHE A 251 -3.19 -13.59 -8.11
CA PHE A 251 -3.61 -12.18 -8.11
C PHE A 251 -4.12 -11.73 -9.49
N LEU A 252 -3.42 -12.09 -10.57
CA LEU A 252 -3.84 -11.73 -11.93
C LEU A 252 -5.07 -12.52 -12.40
N GLY A 253 -5.34 -13.69 -11.82
CA GLY A 253 -6.61 -14.40 -11.96
C GLY A 253 -7.75 -13.64 -11.28
N ASP A 254 -7.55 -13.17 -10.05
CA ASP A 254 -8.52 -12.34 -9.32
C ASP A 254 -8.80 -11.00 -10.04
N MET A 255 -7.86 -10.52 -10.86
CA MET A 255 -7.94 -9.28 -11.65
C MET A 255 -8.32 -9.50 -13.12
N GLU A 256 -8.82 -10.68 -13.52
CA GLU A 256 -9.02 -11.03 -14.92
C GLU A 256 -9.86 -10.01 -15.70
N THR A 257 -10.92 -9.46 -15.09
CA THR A 257 -11.82 -8.50 -15.74
C THR A 257 -11.22 -7.10 -15.92
N CYS A 258 -10.06 -6.83 -15.31
CA CYS A 258 -9.28 -5.61 -15.54
C CYS A 258 -8.52 -5.64 -16.88
N PHE A 259 -8.46 -6.78 -17.57
CA PHE A 259 -7.76 -6.92 -18.85
C PHE A 259 -8.73 -6.97 -20.04
N ILE A 260 -8.19 -6.73 -21.24
CA ILE A 260 -8.87 -7.04 -22.49
C ILE A 260 -8.99 -8.57 -22.56
N ALA A 261 -10.11 -9.03 -23.13
CA ALA A 261 -10.40 -10.45 -23.30
C ALA A 261 -9.75 -11.01 -24.57
#